data_AF-A0A958NHR6-F1
#
_entry.id   AF-A0A958NHR6-F1
#
_cell.length_a   1.000
_cell.length_b   1.000
_cell.length_c   1.000
_cell.angle_alpha   90.00
_cell.angle_beta   90.00
_cell.angle_gamma   90.00
#
_symmetry.space_group_name_H-M   'P 1'
#
loop_
_entity.id
_entity.type
_entity.pdbx_description
1 polymer ?
#
loop_
_entity_poly.entity_id
_entity_poly.type
_entity_poly.pdbx_seq_one_letter_code
_entity_poly.pdbx_strand_id
1 'polypeptide(L)'
;MKNKHFLVFVFSILAFNVNAIIDNKKVSEAQETVTIDATFDGYDEEDGYAFLVKGEDDGEDEDIMYFYEVTDEVLSAVNLKSDEIIGERFQITYMIETFEEEDEYGYKETYEKYIIIKIKII
;
A
#
# COMPACT_ATOMS: atom_id res chain seq x y z
N MET A 1 25.57 -7.36 21.22
CA MET A 1 24.84 -7.48 19.95
C MET A 1 23.37 -7.54 20.31
N LYS A 2 22.58 -6.56 19.85
CA LYS A 2 21.14 -6.47 20.15
C LYS A 2 20.40 -7.39 19.18
N ASN A 3 19.80 -8.45 19.71
CA ASN A 3 18.97 -9.36 18.94
C ASN A 3 17.65 -8.63 18.68
N LYS A 4 17.36 -8.31 17.41
CA LYS A 4 16.05 -7.78 17.02
C LYS A 4 15.10 -8.98 16.94
N HIS A 5 14.09 -9.00 17.81
CA HIS A 5 13.02 -9.98 17.73
C HIS A 5 12.14 -9.61 16.53
N PHE A 6 12.27 -10.37 15.45
CA PHE A 6 11.39 -10.29 14.29
C PHE A 6 10.11 -11.07 14.66
N LEU A 7 8.99 -10.38 14.79
CA LEU A 7 7.70 -10.96 15.15
C LEU A 7 7.05 -11.49 13.86
N VAL A 8 7.16 -12.81 13.61
CA VAL A 8 6.49 -13.46 12.47
C VAL A 8 5.10 -13.90 12.93
N PHE A 9 4.05 -13.27 12.41
CA PHE A 9 2.68 -13.74 12.57
C PHE A 9 2.37 -14.78 11.49
N VAL A 10 2.37 -16.07 11.87
CA VAL A 10 1.96 -17.18 11.00
C VAL A 10 0.47 -17.44 11.23
N PHE A 11 -0.40 -16.99 10.32
CA PHE A 11 -1.78 -17.43 10.27
C PHE A 11 -1.88 -18.66 9.36
N SER A 12 -2.05 -19.83 9.96
CA SER A 12 -2.29 -21.08 9.22
C SER A 12 -3.77 -21.16 8.84
N ILE A 13 -4.08 -20.99 7.55
CA ILE A 13 -5.45 -21.05 7.03
C ILE A 13 -5.69 -22.40 6.34
N LEU A 14 -6.76 -23.06 6.77
CA LEU A 14 -7.27 -24.33 6.25
C LEU A 14 -7.79 -24.16 4.81
N ALA A 15 -7.31 -25.01 3.90
CA ALA A 15 -7.72 -25.03 2.50
C ALA A 15 -9.17 -25.51 2.32
N PHE A 16 -10.05 -24.63 1.83
CA PHE A 16 -11.35 -25.00 1.29
C PHE A 16 -11.29 -24.98 -0.24
N ASN A 17 -11.42 -26.15 -0.88
CA ASN A 17 -11.54 -26.27 -2.32
C ASN A 17 -12.99 -25.94 -2.73
N VAL A 18 -13.19 -24.80 -3.40
CA VAL A 18 -14.48 -24.44 -4.04
C VAL A 18 -14.26 -24.35 -5.54
N ASN A 19 -14.83 -25.31 -6.28
CA ASN A 19 -14.99 -25.20 -7.73
C ASN A 19 -16.13 -24.21 -8.02
N ALA A 20 -15.80 -22.97 -8.37
CA ALA A 20 -16.77 -21.97 -8.84
C ALA A 20 -16.69 -21.82 -10.38
N ILE A 21 -17.87 -21.87 -10.99
CA ILE A 21 -18.13 -21.77 -12.43
C ILE A 21 -17.79 -20.35 -12.91
N ILE A 22 -16.95 -20.24 -13.95
CA ILE A 22 -16.50 -18.95 -14.51
C ILE A 22 -17.55 -18.46 -15.52
N ASP A 23 -18.42 -17.55 -15.10
CA ASP A 23 -19.21 -16.72 -16.02
C ASP A 23 -18.35 -15.54 -16.50
N ASN A 24 -17.90 -15.59 -17.75
CA ASN A 24 -17.16 -14.52 -18.42
C ASN A 24 -18.08 -13.33 -18.75
N LYS A 25 -18.54 -12.60 -17.74
CA LYS A 25 -19.04 -11.24 -17.92
C LYS A 25 -17.84 -10.30 -17.80
N LYS A 26 -17.42 -9.71 -18.92
CA LYS A 26 -16.40 -8.65 -18.95
C LYS A 26 -16.99 -7.38 -18.32
N VAL A 27 -17.12 -7.38 -17.00
CA VAL A 27 -17.21 -6.18 -16.17
C VAL A 27 -15.80 -5.61 -16.21
N SER A 28 -15.60 -4.39 -16.70
CA SER A 28 -14.39 -3.67 -16.30
C SER A 28 -14.62 -3.37 -14.82
N GLU A 29 -14.18 -4.25 -13.94
CA GLU A 29 -14.13 -3.97 -12.52
C GLU A 29 -13.23 -2.75 -12.38
N ALA A 30 -13.84 -1.59 -12.12
CA ALA A 30 -13.07 -0.44 -11.70
C ALA A 30 -12.40 -0.87 -10.40
N GLN A 31 -11.07 -0.94 -10.40
CA GLN A 31 -10.30 -1.27 -9.22
C GLN A 31 -10.73 -0.33 -8.10
N GLU A 32 -11.07 -0.88 -6.93
CA GLU A 32 -11.53 -0.07 -5.81
C GLU A 32 -10.41 0.92 -5.41
N THR A 33 -10.79 2.18 -5.27
CA THR A 33 -9.88 3.26 -4.89
C THR A 33 -10.24 3.79 -3.52
N VAL A 34 -9.25 4.06 -2.69
CA VAL A 34 -9.42 4.62 -1.35
C VAL A 34 -8.86 6.04 -1.33
N THR A 35 -9.50 6.96 -0.59
CA THR A 35 -9.00 8.33 -0.40
C THR A 35 -8.79 8.62 1.08
N ILE A 36 -7.60 9.10 1.43
CA ILE A 36 -7.19 9.41 2.79
C ILE A 36 -6.52 10.79 2.85
N ASP A 37 -6.53 11.40 4.04
CA ASP A 37 -5.70 12.56 4.34
C ASP A 37 -4.47 12.06 5.12
N ALA A 38 -3.27 12.43 4.69
CA ALA A 38 -2.02 11.93 5.26
C ALA A 38 -0.91 13.00 5.21
N THR A 39 0.09 12.87 6.08
CA THR A 39 1.26 13.76 6.13
C THR A 39 2.45 13.05 5.49
N PHE A 40 3.14 13.68 4.54
CA PHE A 40 4.30 13.07 3.90
C PHE A 40 5.48 12.99 4.88
N ASP A 41 6.05 11.79 5.06
CA ASP A 41 7.14 11.52 6.01
C ASP A 41 8.48 11.24 5.32
N GLY A 42 8.47 11.05 3.99
CA GLY A 42 9.68 10.93 3.19
C GLY A 42 9.61 9.81 2.15
N TYR A 43 10.73 9.61 1.46
CA TYR A 43 10.90 8.56 0.46
C TYR A 43 12.18 7.78 0.76
N ASP A 44 12.10 6.46 0.75
CA ASP A 44 13.23 5.54 0.84
C ASP A 44 13.21 4.55 -0.35
N GLU A 45 14.38 4.13 -0.82
CA GLU A 45 14.47 3.22 -1.97
C GLU A 45 14.02 1.78 -1.65
N GLU A 46 14.13 1.36 -0.38
CA GLU A 46 13.72 0.03 0.08
C GLU A 46 12.23 0.01 0.47
N ASP A 47 11.74 1.07 1.14
CA ASP A 47 10.38 1.10 1.71
C ASP A 47 9.35 1.90 0.88
N GLY A 48 9.79 2.76 -0.04
CA GLY A 48 8.91 3.58 -0.88
C GLY A 48 8.53 4.93 -0.26
N TYR A 49 7.34 5.45 -0.61
CA TYR A 49 6.84 6.74 -0.13
C TYR A 49 6.07 6.57 1.18
N ALA A 50 6.58 7.14 2.27
CA ALA A 50 6.00 7.03 3.60
C ALA A 50 5.05 8.19 3.90
N PHE A 51 3.89 7.87 4.47
CA PHE A 51 2.92 8.84 4.94
C PHE A 51 2.38 8.48 6.32
N LEU A 52 2.30 9.49 7.19
CA LEU A 52 1.63 9.38 8.48
C LEU A 52 0.12 9.52 8.26
N VAL A 53 -0.61 8.47 8.63
CA VAL A 53 -2.07 8.39 8.57
C VAL A 53 -2.63 8.29 9.98
N LYS A 54 -3.89 8.69 10.16
CA LYS A 54 -4.55 8.49 11.45
C LYS A 54 -4.64 6.99 11.73
N GLY A 55 -4.17 6.56 12.90
CA GLY A 55 -4.22 5.16 13.30
C GLY A 55 -5.65 4.66 13.49
N GLU A 56 -5.80 3.33 13.49
CA GLU A 56 -7.10 2.67 13.59
C GLU A 56 -7.75 2.81 14.98
N ASP A 57 -6.95 3.07 16.02
CA ASP A 57 -7.46 3.27 17.39
C ASP A 57 -7.97 4.71 17.58
N ASP A 58 -8.99 4.88 18.44
CA ASP A 58 -9.67 6.16 18.74
C ASP A 58 -8.78 7.23 19.44
N GLY A 59 -7.45 7.06 19.41
CA GLY A 59 -6.44 7.96 19.95
C GLY A 59 -5.92 9.02 18.97
N GLU A 60 -4.86 9.73 19.39
CA GLU A 60 -4.05 10.64 18.55
C GLU A 60 -2.85 9.92 17.91
N ASP A 61 -2.87 8.59 17.87
CA ASP A 61 -1.76 7.81 17.34
C ASP A 61 -1.76 7.86 15.81
N GLU A 62 -0.57 7.97 15.22
CA GLU A 62 -0.34 7.99 13.78
C GLU A 62 0.36 6.68 13.36
N ASP A 63 -0.13 6.07 12.28
CA ASP A 63 0.49 4.91 11.64
C ASP A 63 1.26 5.36 10.40
N ILE A 64 2.33 4.64 10.06
CA ILE A 64 3.07 4.85 8.80
C ILE A 64 2.49 3.92 7.74
N MET A 65 2.01 4.52 6.65
CA MET A 65 1.58 3.81 5.45
C MET A 65 2.60 4.02 4.32
N TYR A 66 3.01 2.92 3.68
CA TYR A 66 3.96 2.93 2.57
C TYR A 66 3.24 2.75 1.23
N PHE A 67 3.59 3.60 0.26
CA PHE A 67 3.20 3.46 -1.13
C PHE A 67 4.41 3.10 -1.97
N TYR A 68 4.31 2.04 -2.76
CA TYR A 68 5.43 1.53 -3.54
C TYR A 68 5.52 2.17 -4.93
N GLU A 69 4.36 2.59 -5.47
CA GLU A 69 4.28 3.20 -6.79
C GLU A 69 3.41 4.45 -6.78
N VAL A 70 3.71 5.34 -7.72
CA VAL A 70 3.04 6.61 -7.94
C VAL A 70 2.88 6.78 -9.43
N THR A 71 1.67 7.13 -9.88
CA THR A 71 1.42 7.32 -11.32
C THR A 71 2.18 8.52 -11.87
N ASP A 72 2.48 8.49 -13.17
CA ASP A 72 3.14 9.61 -13.87
C ASP A 72 2.37 10.93 -13.72
N GLU A 73 1.02 10.87 -13.65
CA GLU A 73 0.18 12.03 -13.40
C GLU A 73 0.53 12.70 -12.07
N VAL A 74 0.70 11.91 -11.02
CA VAL A 74 1.04 12.42 -9.68
C VAL A 74 2.48 12.93 -9.64
N LEU A 75 3.43 12.21 -10.24
CA LEU A 75 4.84 12.63 -10.32
C LEU A 75 5.01 13.94 -11.08
N SER A 76 4.11 14.25 -12.02
CA SER A 76 4.10 15.52 -12.74
C SER A 76 3.57 16.70 -11.90
N ALA A 77 2.78 16.41 -10.86
CA ALA A 77 2.14 17.40 -10.01
C ALA A 77 2.96 17.72 -8.74
N VAL A 78 3.58 16.70 -8.14
CA VAL A 78 4.32 16.81 -6.88
C VAL A 78 5.60 15.99 -6.93
N ASN A 79 6.72 16.59 -6.54
CA ASN A 79 8.00 15.89 -6.44
C ASN A 79 8.13 15.18 -5.08
N LEU A 80 7.49 14.01 -4.96
CA LEU A 80 7.51 13.14 -3.76
C LEU A 80 8.89 12.54 -3.41
N LYS A 81 9.95 12.90 -4.15
CA LYS A 81 11.34 12.55 -3.81
C LYS A 81 12.10 13.72 -3.17
N SER A 82 11.44 14.86 -2.95
CA SER A 82 12.04 16.02 -2.32
C SER A 82 11.82 16.01 -0.81
N ASP A 83 12.90 16.19 -0.04
CA ASP A 83 12.79 16.37 1.41
C ASP A 83 12.13 17.70 1.79
N GLU A 84 12.04 18.67 0.86
CA GLU A 84 11.48 20.00 1.12
C GLU A 84 9.99 19.98 1.47
N ILE A 85 9.28 18.91 1.09
CA ILE A 85 7.84 18.76 1.30
C ILE A 85 7.51 17.77 2.44
N ILE A 86 8.52 17.28 3.17
CA ILE A 86 8.29 16.47 4.37
C ILE A 86 7.51 17.31 5.39
N GLY A 87 6.46 16.71 5.95
CA GLY A 87 5.50 17.38 6.85
C GLY A 87 4.35 18.07 6.12
N GLU A 88 4.35 18.14 4.78
CA GLU A 88 3.19 18.64 4.04
C GLU A 88 2.04 17.62 4.10
N ARG A 89 0.81 18.15 4.14
CA ARG A 89 -0.41 17.35 4.21
C ARG A 89 -1.04 17.23 2.84
N PHE A 90 -1.45 16.01 2.52
CA PHE A 90 -2.06 15.67 1.25
C PHE A 90 -3.35 14.91 1.47
N GLN A 91 -4.29 15.10 0.55
CA GLN A 91 -5.31 14.11 0.29
C GLN A 91 -4.83 13.21 -0.86
N ILE A 92 -4.73 11.92 -0.56
CA ILE A 92 -4.17 10.88 -1.42
C ILE A 92 -5.32 9.98 -1.84
N THR A 93 -5.47 9.73 -3.14
CA THR A 93 -6.28 8.62 -3.65
C THR A 93 -5.34 7.54 -4.17
N TYR A 94 -5.53 6.32 -3.71
CA TYR A 94 -4.71 5.17 -4.08
C TYR A 94 -5.57 3.96 -4.47
N MET A 95 -4.93 2.99 -5.12
CA MET A 95 -5.48 1.67 -5.38
C MET A 95 -4.52 0.59 -4.87
N ILE A 96 -5.04 -0.61 -4.65
CA ILE A 96 -4.27 -1.77 -4.19
C ILE A 96 -4.18 -2.77 -5.34
N GLU A 97 -2.98 -3.10 -5.78
CA GLU A 97 -2.74 -4.20 -6.71
C GLU A 97 -2.28 -5.44 -5.93
N THR A 98 -2.94 -6.56 -6.18
CA THR A 98 -2.59 -7.85 -5.58
C THR A 98 -1.81 -8.69 -6.58
N PHE A 99 -0.68 -9.26 -6.17
CA PHE A 99 0.15 -10.12 -7.00
C PHE A 99 0.62 -11.36 -6.23
N GLU A 100 0.93 -12.43 -6.95
CA GLU A 100 1.47 -13.67 -6.38
C GLU A 100 2.96 -13.78 -6.70
N GLU A 101 3.78 -14.12 -5.71
CA GLU A 101 5.15 -14.57 -5.92
C GLU A 101 5.28 -16.03 -5.47
N GLU A 102 6.01 -16.82 -6.25
CA GLU A 102 6.27 -18.23 -5.96
C GLU A 102 7.68 -18.39 -5.36
N ASP A 103 7.78 -19.07 -4.23
CA ASP A 103 9.04 -19.31 -3.53
C ASP A 103 9.85 -20.46 -4.16
N GLU A 104 11.03 -20.75 -3.61
CA GLU A 104 11.92 -21.82 -4.10
C GLU A 104 11.34 -23.25 -3.97
N TYR A 105 10.24 -23.41 -3.24
CA TYR A 105 9.55 -24.69 -3.02
C TYR A 105 8.23 -24.80 -3.80
N GLY A 106 7.85 -23.77 -4.57
CA GLY A 106 6.62 -23.74 -5.34
C GLY A 106 5.39 -23.28 -4.54
N TYR A 107 5.58 -22.71 -3.34
CA TYR A 107 4.49 -22.08 -2.60
C TYR A 107 4.27 -20.66 -3.09
N LYS A 108 3.01 -20.33 -3.35
CA LYS A 108 2.63 -18.99 -3.76
C LYS A 108 2.19 -18.17 -2.57
N GLU A 109 2.76 -16.99 -2.43
CA GLU A 109 2.37 -15.99 -1.46
C GLU A 109 1.74 -14.79 -2.18
N THR A 110 0.67 -14.26 -1.59
CA THR A 110 -0.06 -13.12 -2.13
C THR A 110 0.41 -11.85 -1.43
N TYR A 111 0.79 -10.86 -2.22
CA TYR A 111 1.29 -9.57 -1.78
C TYR A 111 0.38 -8.45 -2.28
N GLU A 112 0.42 -7.32 -1.56
CA GLU A 112 -0.30 -6.11 -1.90
C GLU A 112 0.66 -4.98 -2.22
N LYS A 113 0.36 -4.24 -3.28
CA LYS A 113 1.09 -3.04 -3.67
C LYS A 113 0.15 -1.85 -3.67
N TYR A 114 0.47 -0.86 -2.86
CA TYR A 114 -0.28 0.39 -2.73
C TYR A 114 0.25 1.41 -3.72
N ILE A 115 -0.63 1.93 -4.58
CA ILE A 115 -0.28 2.78 -5.72
C ILE A 115 -1.03 4.10 -5.64
N ILE A 116 -0.31 5.22 -5.52
CA ILE A 116 -0.93 6.56 -5.51
C ILE A 116 -1.32 6.93 -6.94
N ILE A 117 -2.62 7.17 -7.15
CA ILE A 117 -3.17 7.53 -8.46
C ILE A 117 -3.59 9.00 -8.55
N LYS A 118 -3.78 9.67 -7.40
CA LYS A 118 -4.07 11.10 -7.34
C LYS A 118 -3.57 11.69 -6.02
N ILE A 119 -3.06 12.91 -6.06
CA ILE A 119 -2.65 13.66 -4.88
C ILE A 119 -3.09 15.13 -4.99
N LYS A 120 -3.42 15.75 -3.85
CA LYS A 120 -3.60 17.21 -3.73
C LYS A 120 -3.17 17.69 -2.35
N ILE A 121 -2.57 18.87 -2.28
CA ILE A 121 -2.24 19.52 -1.01
C ILE A 121 -3.53 20.00 -0.29
N ILE A 122 -3.55 19.98 1.04
CA ILE A 122 -4.70 20.38 1.88
C ILE A 122 -4.33 21.33 3.02
#